data_AF-A0A950DA92-F1
#
_entry.id   AF-A0A950DA92-F1
#
_cell.length_a   1.000
_cell.length_b   1.000
_cell.length_c   1.000
_cell.angle_alpha   90.00
_cell.angle_beta   90.00
_cell.angle_gamma   90.00
#
_symmetry.space_group_name_H-M   'P 1'
#
loop_
_entity.id
_entity.type
_entity.pdbx_description
1 polymer ?
#
loop_
_entity_poly.entity_id
_entity_poly.type
_entity_poly.pdbx_seq_one_letter_code
_entity_poly.pdbx_strand_id
1 'polypeptide(L)'
;MQLEEREPPEFLYHGTVERFLPSILKEGLVRGKRHHVHLSKDVETARKVGARRGKPVILTADAGRMHKEGHTILLSANGVWLTDSVAPAYLTRT
;
A
#
# COMPACT_ATOMS: atom_id res chain seq x y z
N MET A 1 -16.01 -8.16 6.56
CA MET A 1 -14.58 -8.12 6.97
C MET A 1 -14.52 -7.32 8.26
N GLN A 2 -13.98 -7.87 9.33
CA GLN A 2 -13.68 -7.07 10.52
C GLN A 2 -12.40 -6.28 10.21
N LEU A 3 -12.51 -4.95 10.27
CA LEU A 3 -11.42 -4.01 10.05
C LEU A 3 -11.24 -3.23 11.34
N GLU A 4 -10.04 -3.28 11.89
CA GLU A 4 -9.69 -2.54 13.10
C GLU A 4 -8.64 -1.51 12.74
N GLU A 5 -8.85 -0.28 13.18
CA GLU A 5 -7.81 0.74 13.14
C GLU A 5 -6.65 0.30 14.04
N ARG A 6 -5.44 0.30 13.49
CA ARG A 6 -4.24 -0.11 14.21
C ARG A 6 -3.08 0.79 13.82
N GLU A 7 -2.22 1.06 14.80
CA GLU A 7 -0.93 1.68 14.55
C GLU A 7 -0.12 0.78 13.59
N PRO A 8 0.27 1.30 12.41
CA PRO A 8 1.01 0.51 11.44
C PRO A 8 2.50 0.45 11.77
N PRO A 9 3.24 -0.51 11.17
CA PRO A 9 4.69 -0.40 11.05
C PRO A 9 5.10 0.90 10.36
N GLU A 10 6.35 1.30 10.54
CA GLU A 10 6.90 2.48 9.85
C GLU A 10 6.72 2.39 8.33
N PHE A 11 6.96 1.19 7.76
CA PHE A 11 6.86 0.95 6.33
C PHE A 11 5.91 -0.21 6.01
N LEU A 12 5.10 0.00 4.97
CA LEU A 12 4.32 -1.03 4.31
C LEU A 12 4.63 -1.04 2.81
N TYR A 13 4.24 -2.09 2.10
CA TYR A 13 4.68 -2.31 0.72
C TYR A 13 3.53 -2.56 -0.24
N HIS A 14 3.64 -2.00 -1.43
CA HIS A 14 2.70 -2.23 -2.52
C HIS A 14 3.41 -2.84 -3.73
N GLY A 15 2.92 -4.00 -4.17
CA GLY A 15 3.37 -4.64 -5.39
C GLY A 15 2.56 -4.20 -6.59
N THR A 16 3.21 -3.58 -7.57
CA THR A 16 2.60 -3.14 -8.83
C THR A 16 3.46 -3.59 -10.02
N VAL A 17 3.21 -3.04 -11.21
CA VAL A 17 3.94 -3.30 -12.46
C VAL A 17 4.24 -1.97 -13.14
N GLU A 18 5.30 -1.92 -13.96
CA GLU A 18 5.84 -0.67 -14.54
C GLU A 18 4.79 0.21 -15.23
N ARG A 19 3.85 -0.39 -15.96
CA ARG A 19 2.77 0.34 -16.66
C ARG A 19 1.88 1.21 -15.75
N PHE A 20 1.82 0.92 -14.44
CA PHE A 20 1.03 1.71 -13.49
C PHE A 20 1.85 2.79 -12.78
N LEU A 21 3.19 2.77 -12.88
CA LEU A 21 4.04 3.74 -12.20
C LEU A 21 3.73 5.20 -12.58
N PRO A 22 3.50 5.57 -13.86
CA PRO A 22 3.23 6.96 -14.19
C PRO A 22 2.00 7.53 -13.48
N SER A 23 0.92 6.75 -13.37
CA SER A 23 -0.29 7.15 -12.64
C SER A 23 -0.04 7.18 -11.13
N ILE A 24 0.64 6.18 -10.57
CA ILE A 24 0.92 6.12 -9.13
C ILE A 24 1.82 7.28 -8.67
N LEU A 25 2.83 7.66 -9.47
CA LEU A 25 3.70 8.79 -9.15
C LEU A 25 2.98 10.14 -9.23
N LYS A 26 1.91 10.23 -10.01
CA LYS A 26 1.11 11.45 -10.16
C LYS A 26 0.00 11.55 -9.13
N GLU A 27 -0.71 10.46 -8.88
CA GLU A 27 -1.99 10.43 -8.14
C GLU A 27 -1.88 9.70 -6.80
N GLY A 28 -0.80 8.94 -6.59
CA GLY A 28 -0.64 8.05 -5.45
C GLY A 28 -1.27 6.68 -5.68
N LEU A 29 -1.34 5.88 -4.62
CA LEU A 29 -2.13 4.66 -4.63
C LEU A 29 -3.59 5.00 -4.35
N VAL A 30 -4.45 4.68 -5.32
CA VAL A 30 -5.91 4.82 -5.20
C VAL A 30 -6.57 3.45 -5.23
N ARG A 31 -7.67 3.28 -4.50
CA ARG A 31 -8.39 2.00 -4.34
C ARG A 31 -8.93 1.38 -5.63
N GLY A 32 -8.95 2.11 -6.75
CA GLY A 32 -9.49 1.64 -8.02
C GLY A 32 -10.93 1.12 -7.86
N LYS A 33 -11.21 -0.12 -8.32
CA LYS A 33 -12.52 -0.79 -8.13
C LYS A 33 -12.72 -1.44 -6.75
N ARG A 34 -11.77 -1.31 -5.83
CA ARG A 34 -11.84 -1.88 -4.47
C ARG A 34 -12.34 -0.85 -3.46
N HIS A 35 -12.59 -1.32 -2.24
CA HIS A 35 -12.96 -0.45 -1.12
C HIS A 35 -11.75 0.29 -0.51
N HIS A 36 -10.56 -0.30 -0.51
CA HIS A 36 -9.34 0.28 0.06
C HIS A 36 -8.10 -0.10 -0.76
N VAL A 37 -7.04 0.70 -0.64
CA VAL A 37 -5.68 0.31 -1.05
C VAL A 37 -5.21 -0.82 -0.15
N HIS A 38 -4.61 -1.85 -0.75
CA HIS A 38 -4.05 -2.99 -0.02
C HIS A 38 -2.53 -2.87 0.04
N LEU A 39 -2.00 -3.01 1.24
CA LEU A 39 -0.58 -2.94 1.54
C LEU A 39 -0.12 -4.24 2.22
N SER A 40 1.14 -4.59 1.98
CA SER A 40 1.80 -5.78 2.53
C SER A 40 2.73 -5.36 3.66
N LYS A 41 2.84 -6.19 4.70
CA LYS A 41 3.78 -5.96 5.81
C LYS A 41 5.26 -6.15 5.40
N ASP A 42 5.52 -6.87 4.31
CA ASP A 42 6.85 -7.21 3.84
C ASP A 42 6.96 -7.19 2.31
N VAL A 43 8.19 -6.98 1.82
CA VAL A 43 8.54 -6.90 0.39
C VAL A 43 8.25 -8.21 -0.34
N GLU A 44 8.46 -9.36 0.31
CA GLU A 44 8.25 -10.69 -0.31
C GLU A 44 6.79 -10.89 -0.69
N THR A 45 5.87 -10.54 0.22
CA THR A 45 4.43 -10.57 0.01
C THR A 45 4.02 -9.59 -1.08
N ALA A 46 4.52 -8.35 -1.06
CA ALA A 46 4.27 -7.37 -2.11
C ALA A 46 4.74 -7.87 -3.48
N ARG A 47 5.92 -8.50 -3.54
CA ARG A 47 6.45 -9.10 -4.77
C ARG A 47 5.57 -10.22 -5.28
N LYS A 48 5.14 -11.15 -4.43
CA LYS A 48 4.21 -12.24 -4.80
C LYS A 48 2.87 -11.70 -5.32
N VAL A 49 2.35 -10.63 -4.72
CA VAL A 49 1.10 -9.99 -5.16
C VAL A 49 1.27 -9.29 -6.51
N GLY A 50 2.32 -8.49 -6.67
CA GLY A 50 2.63 -7.78 -7.91
C GLY A 50 2.92 -8.72 -9.09
N ALA A 51 3.61 -9.83 -8.82
CA ALA A 51 3.99 -10.84 -9.81
C ALA A 51 2.78 -11.44 -10.56
N ARG A 52 1.59 -11.43 -9.95
CA ARG A 52 0.33 -11.88 -10.57
C ARG A 52 -0.07 -11.06 -11.81
N ARG A 53 0.53 -9.90 -12.03
CA ARG A 53 0.22 -8.97 -13.14
C ARG A 53 1.37 -8.75 -14.13
N GLY A 54 2.51 -9.39 -13.92
CA GLY A 54 3.76 -9.21 -14.69
C GLY A 54 4.99 -9.05 -13.79
N LYS A 55 6.11 -8.58 -14.36
CA LYS A 55 7.34 -8.28 -13.59
C LYS A 55 7.05 -7.23 -12.51
N PRO A 56 7.17 -7.57 -11.21
CA PRO A 56 6.73 -6.68 -10.14
C PRO A 56 7.70 -5.51 -9.93
N VAL A 57 7.12 -4.36 -9.62
CA VAL A 57 7.80 -3.21 -9.01
C VAL A 57 7.25 -3.04 -7.59
N ILE A 58 8.14 -2.78 -6.63
CA ILE A 58 7.78 -2.60 -5.23
C ILE A 58 7.84 -1.12 -4.89
N LEU A 59 6.77 -0.64 -4.26
CA LEU A 59 6.70 0.69 -3.65
C LEU A 59 6.66 0.53 -2.15
N THR A 60 7.44 1.34 -1.44
CA THR A 60 7.35 1.54 0.00
C THR A 60 6.38 2.67 0.28
N ALA A 61 5.44 2.44 1.18
CA ALA A 61 4.56 3.44 1.76
C ALA A 61 5.02 3.75 3.19
N ASP A 62 5.28 5.02 3.49
CA ASP A 62 5.59 5.52 4.83
C ASP A 62 4.32 5.58 5.70
N ALA A 63 3.90 4.39 6.14
CA ALA A 63 2.68 4.18 6.89
C ALA A 63 2.75 4.78 8.30
N GLY A 64 3.95 4.78 8.90
CA GLY A 64 4.17 5.41 10.20
C GLY A 64 3.97 6.93 10.14
N ARG A 65 4.50 7.59 9.10
CA ARG A 65 4.25 9.02 8.88
C ARG A 65 2.79 9.30 8.57
N MET A 66 2.17 8.52 7.70
CA MET A 66 0.74 8.64 7.41
C MET A 66 -0.11 8.58 8.68
N HIS A 67 0.15 7.61 9.56
CA HIS A 67 -0.59 7.47 10.81
C HIS A 67 -0.39 8.67 11.75
N LYS A 68 0.85 9.15 11.89
CA LYS A 68 1.18 10.37 12.68
C LYS A 68 0.50 11.63 12.14
N GLU A 69 0.28 11.70 10.83
CA GLU A 69 -0.44 12.79 10.16
C GLU A 69 -1.97 12.58 10.14
N GLY A 70 -2.49 11.57 10.86
CA GLY A 70 -3.92 11.35 11.08
C GLY A 70 -4.62 10.51 10.01
N HIS A 71 -3.88 9.85 9.12
CA HIS A 71 -4.47 8.91 8.16
C HIS A 71 -4.86 7.60 8.84
N THR A 72 -6.10 7.17 8.63
CA THR A 72 -6.59 5.88 9.10
C THR A 72 -5.93 4.74 8.33
N ILE A 73 -5.33 3.82 9.09
CA ILE A 73 -4.76 2.59 8.58
C ILE A 73 -5.39 1.43 9.36
N LEU A 74 -5.98 0.51 8.61
CA LEU A 74 -6.76 -0.61 9.11
C LEU A 74 -5.98 -1.91 8.91
N LEU A 75 -6.12 -2.83 9.84
CA LEU A 75 -5.63 -4.20 9.69
C LEU A 75 -6.81 -5.17 9.68
N SER A 76 -6.91 -5.94 8.60
CA SER A 76 -7.91 -6.99 8.50
C SER A 76 -7.56 -8.19 9.39
N ALA A 77 -8.57 -9.01 9.70
CA ALA A 77 -8.40 -10.26 10.45
C ALA A 77 -7.39 -11.25 9.81
N ASN A 78 -7.15 -11.15 8.50
CA ASN A 78 -6.15 -11.99 7.80
C ASN A 78 -4.79 -11.30 7.59
N GLY A 79 -4.50 -10.21 8.32
CA GLY A 79 -3.19 -9.59 8.34
C GLY A 79 -2.89 -8.69 7.13
N VAL A 80 -3.91 -8.23 6.40
CA VAL A 80 -3.76 -7.31 5.27
C VAL A 80 -3.99 -5.88 5.76
N TRP A 81 -3.03 -5.00 5.45
CA TRP A 81 -3.11 -3.59 5.77
C TRP A 81 -3.91 -2.84 4.70
N LEU A 82 -4.78 -1.94 5.14
CA LEU A 82 -5.75 -1.26 4.31
C LEU A 82 -5.78 0.23 4.65
N THR A 83 -5.87 1.08 3.64
CA THR A 83 -6.06 2.52 3.79
C THR A 83 -6.84 3.06 2.58
N ASP A 84 -7.43 4.25 2.70
CA ASP A 84 -8.24 4.83 1.61
C ASP A 84 -7.40 5.19 0.39
N SER A 85 -6.25 5.81 0.62
CA SER A 85 -5.29 6.21 -0.41
C SER A 85 -3.90 6.41 0.18
N VAL A 86 -2.87 6.37 -0.66
CA VAL A 86 -1.50 6.75 -0.28
C VAL A 86 -1.02 7.83 -1.24
N ALA A 87 -0.86 9.07 -0.76
CA ALA A 87 -0.38 10.16 -1.58
C ALA A 87 1.06 9.90 -2.09
N PRO A 88 1.47 10.46 -3.25
CA PRO A 88 2.83 10.30 -3.78
C PRO A 88 3.94 10.68 -2.80
N ALA A 89 3.69 11.65 -1.92
CA ALA A 89 4.64 12.13 -0.91
C ALA A 89 5.03 11.06 0.14
N TYR A 90 4.25 9.99 0.27
CA TYR A 90 4.54 8.85 1.15
C TYR A 90 5.09 7.64 0.40
N LEU A 91 5.29 7.74 -0.93
CA LEU A 91 5.70 6.63 -1.76
C LEU A 91 7.14 6.78 -2.23
N THR A 92 7.93 5.72 -2.02
CA THR A 92 9.28 5.59 -2.59
C THR A 92 9.39 4.26 -3.33
N ARG A 93 10.15 4.22 -4.43
CA ARG A 93 10.45 2.97 -5.11
C ARG A 93 11.61 2.26 -4.40
N THR A 94 11.40 0.99 -4.06
CA THR A 94 12.43 0.10 -3.48
C THR A 94 13.18 -0.67 -4.57
#